data_AF-A0A077D7M2-F1
#
_entry.id   AF-A0A077D7M2-F1
#
_cell.length_a   1.000
_cell.length_b   1.000
_cell.length_c   1.000
_cell.angle_alpha   90.00
_cell.angle_beta   90.00
_cell.angle_gamma   90.00
#
_symmetry.space_group_name_H-M   'P 1'
#
loop_
_entity.id
_entity.type
_entity.pdbx_description
1 polymer ?
#
loop_
_entity_poly.entity_id
_entity_poly.type
_entity_poly.pdbx_seq_one_letter_code
_entity_poly.pdbx_strand_id
1 'polypeptide(L)'
;KQGQKRIRMDPLAAQKNALMALNEIKPGLKYTVDSMEGPSHNPKFTVSVEVDNQKYIGEGRSKQEAKHAAAQAALNSFVQLMNPPPTALATMDFTSDNLEESQQLHGVPKLSVQPIERVTKMLAAGENKNPAMLLNELHPGLEYVIVGENNTSVMRFTMAVIINGQTYEGSGQSKKQAKAAAARAALSSIYGVVTMRHPLSMSYSDADSPNHLEPLSQALADKIAEATYAKYTEVMEGQDEIHKKWKVLASVCMTTDEAMEQVTVIALSTGT
;
A
#
# COMPACT_ATOMS: atom_id res chain seq x y z
N LYS A 1 -34.52 36.67 -13.53
CA LYS A 1 -33.84 36.27 -12.27
C LYS A 1 -34.08 34.77 -12.04
N GLN A 2 -33.23 33.91 -12.61
CA GLN A 2 -33.33 32.46 -12.41
C GLN A 2 -32.49 32.07 -11.18
N GLY A 3 -33.14 31.48 -10.19
CA GLY A 3 -32.50 31.05 -8.94
C GLY A 3 -31.61 29.83 -9.17
N GLN A 4 -30.33 29.95 -8.85
CA GLN A 4 -29.42 28.82 -8.73
C GLN A 4 -29.86 27.96 -7.55
N LYS A 5 -30.27 26.72 -7.84
CA LYS A 5 -30.51 25.69 -6.83
C LYS A 5 -29.18 25.43 -6.10
N ARG A 6 -29.09 25.86 -4.84
CA ARG A 6 -27.98 25.55 -3.93
C ARG A 6 -28.01 24.05 -3.66
N ILE A 7 -27.07 23.30 -4.22
CA ILE A 7 -26.86 21.90 -3.90
C ILE A 7 -26.24 21.86 -2.49
N ARG A 8 -26.96 21.28 -1.53
CA ARG A 8 -26.46 21.05 -0.17
C ARG A 8 -25.39 19.96 -0.22
N MET A 9 -24.23 20.20 0.39
CA MET A 9 -23.16 19.21 0.49
C MET A 9 -23.48 18.23 1.63
N ASP A 10 -23.42 16.93 1.34
CA ASP A 10 -23.38 15.91 2.40
C ASP A 10 -21.96 15.89 3.01
N PRO A 11 -21.81 15.95 4.35
CA PRO A 11 -20.51 15.94 5.03
C PRO A 11 -19.64 14.69 4.75
N LEU A 12 -20.22 13.67 4.11
CA LEU A 12 -19.56 12.40 3.79
C LEU A 12 -18.74 12.45 2.48
N ALA A 13 -18.85 13.53 1.69
CA ALA A 13 -18.06 13.71 0.48
C ALA A 13 -16.55 13.89 0.77
N ALA A 14 -16.18 14.22 2.01
CA ALA A 14 -14.79 14.32 2.46
C ALA A 14 -14.05 12.97 2.52
N GLN A 15 -14.78 11.84 2.52
CA GLN A 15 -14.19 10.49 2.56
C GLN A 15 -13.92 9.92 1.16
N LYS A 16 -14.43 10.56 0.09
CA LYS A 16 -14.16 10.18 -1.30
C LYS A 16 -12.95 10.95 -1.84
N ASN A 17 -12.31 10.40 -2.88
CA ASN A 17 -11.21 11.07 -3.58
C ASN A 17 -11.67 12.45 -4.10
N ALA A 18 -10.94 13.52 -3.77
CA ALA A 18 -11.26 14.91 -4.15
C ALA A 18 -11.54 15.10 -5.65
N LEU A 19 -10.87 14.33 -6.52
CA LEU A 19 -11.13 14.36 -7.95
C LEU A 19 -12.53 13.85 -8.32
N MET A 20 -13.00 12.80 -7.63
CA MET A 20 -14.33 12.24 -7.85
C MET A 20 -15.40 13.18 -7.32
N ALA A 21 -15.22 13.68 -6.09
CA ALA A 21 -16.17 14.62 -5.48
C ALA A 21 -16.34 15.89 -6.32
N LEU A 22 -15.24 16.46 -6.84
CA LEU A 22 -15.30 17.65 -7.68
C LEU A 22 -15.96 17.38 -9.03
N ASN A 23 -15.72 16.21 -9.63
CA ASN A 23 -16.35 15.81 -10.90
C ASN A 23 -17.84 15.46 -10.74
N GLU A 24 -18.27 14.95 -9.59
CA GLU A 24 -19.70 14.75 -9.24
C GLU A 24 -20.44 16.09 -9.15
N ILE A 25 -19.79 17.13 -8.63
CA ILE A 25 -20.39 18.48 -8.49
C ILE A 25 -20.42 19.20 -9.84
N LYS A 26 -19.34 19.12 -10.61
CA LYS A 26 -19.24 19.76 -11.92
C LYS A 26 -18.54 18.84 -12.92
N PRO A 27 -19.28 18.14 -13.79
CA PRO A 27 -18.67 17.34 -14.85
C PRO A 27 -18.06 18.26 -15.93
N GLY A 28 -16.97 17.81 -16.55
CA GLY A 28 -16.32 18.52 -17.67
C GLY A 28 -15.27 19.55 -17.29
N LEU A 29 -14.74 19.49 -16.07
CA LEU A 29 -13.66 20.38 -15.62
C LEU A 29 -12.35 20.15 -16.37
N LYS A 30 -11.73 21.24 -16.81
CA LYS A 30 -10.43 21.21 -17.51
C LYS A 30 -9.31 21.38 -16.49
N TYR A 31 -8.39 20.42 -16.48
CA TYR A 31 -7.16 20.47 -15.70
C TYR A 31 -5.99 20.76 -16.65
N THR A 32 -5.18 21.77 -16.34
CA THR A 32 -3.97 22.11 -17.10
C THR A 32 -2.74 21.95 -16.22
N VAL A 33 -1.69 21.35 -16.77
CA VAL A 33 -0.39 21.26 -16.09
C VAL A 33 0.38 22.52 -16.46
N ASP A 34 0.60 23.39 -15.49
CA ASP A 34 1.16 24.73 -15.71
C ASP A 34 2.69 24.74 -15.59
N SER A 35 3.26 23.92 -14.70
CA SER A 35 4.72 23.81 -14.55
C SER A 35 5.16 22.41 -14.09
N MET A 36 6.38 22.05 -14.50
CA MET A 36 7.16 20.93 -13.97
C MET A 36 8.58 21.45 -13.71
N GLU A 37 8.93 21.56 -12.43
CA GLU A 37 10.22 22.11 -11.97
C GLU A 37 10.88 21.16 -10.97
N GLY A 38 12.16 21.36 -10.70
CA GLY A 38 12.91 20.60 -9.70
C GLY A 38 13.76 19.46 -10.27
N PRO A 39 14.66 18.90 -9.44
CA PRO A 39 15.59 17.86 -9.85
C PRO A 39 14.87 16.52 -10.11
N SER A 40 15.50 15.62 -10.88
CA SER A 40 14.92 14.34 -11.28
C SER A 40 14.45 13.46 -10.11
N HIS A 41 15.06 13.60 -8.94
CA HIS A 41 14.72 12.87 -7.71
C HIS A 41 13.65 13.56 -6.86
N ASN A 42 13.27 14.81 -7.16
CA ASN A 42 12.24 15.56 -6.44
C ASN A 42 11.52 16.56 -7.38
N PRO A 43 10.78 16.06 -8.38
CA PRO A 43 10.03 16.93 -9.28
C PRO A 43 8.83 17.56 -8.56
N LYS A 44 8.56 18.82 -8.86
CA LYS A 44 7.40 19.60 -8.42
C LYS A 44 6.52 19.90 -9.62
N PHE A 45 5.29 19.40 -9.57
CA PHE A 45 4.28 19.65 -10.60
C PHE A 45 3.26 20.65 -10.08
N THR A 46 2.93 21.62 -10.91
CA THR A 46 1.88 22.60 -10.65
C THR A 46 0.75 22.36 -11.63
N VAL A 47 -0.43 22.04 -11.13
CA VAL A 47 -1.64 21.77 -11.91
C VAL A 47 -2.70 22.77 -11.51
N SER A 48 -3.45 23.27 -12.48
CA SER A 48 -4.57 24.14 -12.24
C SER A 48 -5.87 23.58 -12.78
N VAL A 49 -6.97 23.94 -12.12
CA VAL A 49 -8.34 23.59 -12.49
C VAL A 49 -9.17 24.87 -12.51
N GLU A 50 -9.94 25.07 -13.58
CA GLU A 50 -10.84 26.21 -13.70
C GLU A 50 -12.26 25.80 -13.33
N VAL A 51 -12.82 26.43 -12.30
CA VAL A 51 -14.18 26.19 -11.84
C VAL A 51 -14.91 27.52 -11.66
N ASP A 52 -16.00 27.72 -12.41
CA ASP A 52 -16.86 28.93 -12.32
C ASP A 52 -16.07 30.24 -12.50
N ASN A 53 -15.18 30.27 -13.50
CA ASN A 53 -14.25 31.37 -13.82
C ASN A 53 -13.23 31.68 -12.70
N GLN A 54 -13.06 30.76 -11.74
CA GLN A 54 -12.00 30.82 -10.74
C GLN A 54 -10.98 29.72 -11.01
N LYS A 55 -9.71 30.12 -11.10
CA LYS A 55 -8.59 29.20 -11.30
C LYS A 55 -8.03 28.78 -9.94
N TYR A 56 -8.04 27.48 -9.67
CA TYR A 56 -7.45 26.88 -8.48
C TYR A 56 -6.18 26.15 -8.86
N ILE A 57 -5.13 26.31 -8.06
CA ILE A 57 -3.80 25.77 -8.34
C ILE A 57 -3.45 24.78 -7.23
N GLY A 58 -2.90 23.64 -7.61
CA GLY A 58 -2.39 22.61 -6.71
C GLY A 58 -1.00 22.16 -7.11
N GLU A 59 -0.17 21.91 -6.10
CA GLU A 59 1.21 21.47 -6.27
C GLU A 59 1.38 20.04 -5.72
N GLY A 60 2.27 19.27 -6.31
CA GLY A 60 2.55 17.90 -5.84
C GLY A 60 3.80 17.31 -6.47
N ARG A 61 4.27 16.17 -5.93
CA ARG A 61 5.46 15.46 -6.45
C ARG A 61 5.17 14.67 -7.72
N SER A 62 3.90 14.55 -8.07
CA SER A 62 3.43 13.93 -9.32
C SER A 62 2.29 14.75 -9.93
N LYS A 63 2.06 14.58 -11.24
CA LYS A 63 0.91 15.19 -11.94
C LYS A 63 -0.42 14.82 -11.29
N GLN A 64 -0.56 13.59 -10.79
CA GLN A 64 -1.79 13.11 -10.16
C GLN A 64 -2.01 13.74 -8.78
N GLU A 65 -0.95 13.86 -7.98
CA GLU A 65 -1.00 14.50 -6.67
C GLU A 65 -1.30 16.00 -6.79
N ALA A 66 -0.63 16.71 -7.71
CA ALA A 66 -0.90 18.11 -8.01
C ALA A 66 -2.34 18.33 -8.48
N LYS A 67 -2.87 17.42 -9.33
CA LYS A 67 -4.26 17.44 -9.78
C LYS A 67 -5.24 17.24 -8.61
N HIS A 68 -4.93 16.32 -7.70
CA HIS A 68 -5.73 16.08 -6.50
C HIS A 68 -5.71 17.28 -5.56
N ALA A 69 -4.55 17.90 -5.34
CA ALA A 69 -4.40 19.12 -4.54
C ALA A 69 -5.19 20.29 -5.14
N ALA A 70 -5.16 20.46 -6.47
CA ALA A 70 -5.94 21.49 -7.16
C ALA A 70 -7.44 21.27 -6.99
N ALA A 71 -7.89 20.01 -7.05
CA ALA A 71 -9.28 19.65 -6.82
C ALA A 71 -9.73 19.87 -5.37
N GLN A 72 -8.86 19.59 -4.39
CA GLN A 72 -9.12 19.90 -2.98
C GLN A 72 -9.27 21.41 -2.75
N ALA A 73 -8.37 22.22 -3.33
CA ALA A 73 -8.45 23.68 -3.22
C ALA A 73 -9.77 24.23 -3.81
N ALA A 74 -10.20 23.69 -4.96
CA ALA A 74 -11.49 24.05 -5.56
C ALA A 74 -12.67 23.64 -4.66
N LEU A 75 -12.69 22.41 -4.14
CA LEU A 75 -13.73 21.93 -3.22
C LEU A 75 -13.83 22.77 -1.95
N ASN A 76 -12.71 23.15 -1.35
CA ASN A 76 -12.68 23.96 -0.14
C ASN A 76 -13.27 25.36 -0.37
N SER A 77 -13.08 25.94 -1.56
CA SER A 77 -13.70 27.22 -1.92
C SER A 77 -15.23 27.11 -2.04
N PHE A 78 -15.74 25.99 -2.57
CA PHE A 78 -17.18 25.72 -2.55
C PHE A 78 -17.76 25.62 -1.13
N VAL A 79 -17.01 25.03 -0.19
CA VAL A 79 -17.41 24.90 1.22
C VAL A 79 -17.32 26.25 1.96
N GLN A 80 -16.32 27.09 1.65
CA GLN A 80 -16.16 28.41 2.26
C GLN A 80 -17.29 29.39 1.93
N LEU A 81 -18.05 29.17 0.84
CA LEU A 81 -19.25 29.96 0.55
C LEU A 81 -20.40 29.74 1.57
N MET A 82 -20.23 28.85 2.55
CA MET A 82 -21.17 28.63 3.67
C MET A 82 -20.75 29.25 5.00
N ASN A 83 -19.59 29.92 5.11
CA ASN A 83 -19.19 30.63 6.33
C ASN A 83 -18.77 32.07 6.01
N PRO A 84 -19.36 33.11 6.63
CA PRO A 84 -18.87 34.48 6.42
C PRO A 84 -17.46 34.64 7.03
N PRO A 85 -16.58 35.47 6.46
CA PRO A 85 -15.21 35.62 6.95
C PRO A 85 -15.20 36.53 8.19
N PRO A 86 -14.35 36.29 9.21
CA PRO A 86 -13.95 37.35 10.10
C PRO A 86 -12.93 38.22 9.37
N THR A 87 -13.37 39.40 8.97
CA THR A 87 -12.53 40.51 8.52
C THR A 87 -11.57 40.93 9.64
N ALA A 88 -10.26 40.85 9.42
CA ALA A 88 -9.29 41.82 9.94
C ALA A 88 -7.89 41.56 9.35
N LEU A 89 -7.47 42.48 8.46
CA LEU A 89 -6.07 42.75 8.15
C LEU A 89 -5.48 43.59 9.30
N ALA A 90 -4.39 43.15 9.91
CA ALA A 90 -3.42 43.95 10.69
C ALA A 90 -2.27 43.01 11.14
N THR A 91 -1.14 42.95 10.42
CA THR A 91 0.11 43.73 10.62
C THR A 91 1.08 43.18 11.68
N MET A 92 2.29 42.84 11.20
CA MET A 92 3.63 42.99 11.84
C MET A 92 3.98 41.96 12.93
N ASP A 93 4.92 41.04 12.67
CA ASP A 93 6.37 41.15 12.89
C ASP A 93 6.75 41.38 14.37
N PHE A 94 7.24 40.33 15.03
CA PHE A 94 7.88 40.40 16.34
C PHE A 94 9.01 39.38 16.44
N THR A 95 10.23 39.92 16.29
CA THR A 95 11.53 39.40 16.74
C THR A 95 12.17 38.28 15.91
N SER A 96 12.92 38.73 14.89
CA SER A 96 14.26 38.19 14.65
C SER A 96 15.14 38.47 15.87
N ASP A 97 15.90 37.47 16.31
CA ASP A 97 17.31 37.69 16.62
C ASP A 97 18.13 36.44 16.35
N ASN A 98 19.23 36.69 15.68
CA ASN A 98 20.20 35.79 15.08
C ASN A 98 21.33 35.55 16.10
N LEU A 99 21.76 34.30 16.31
CA LEU A 99 23.11 34.03 16.80
C LEU A 99 23.71 32.87 16.02
N GLU A 100 24.77 33.25 15.33
CA GLU A 100 25.74 32.47 14.59
C GLU A 100 26.34 31.38 15.48
N GLU A 101 26.61 30.20 14.93
CA GLU A 101 28.01 29.74 14.88
C GLU A 101 28.21 28.72 13.78
N SER A 102 29.31 28.92 13.08
CA SER A 102 29.74 28.19 11.91
C SER A 102 30.97 27.34 12.28
N GLN A 103 31.36 26.47 11.33
CA GLN A 103 32.66 25.77 11.25
C GLN A 103 32.79 24.49 12.10
N GLN A 104 33.51 23.41 11.75
CA GLN A 104 34.04 22.82 10.51
C GLN A 104 34.64 21.44 10.92
N LEU A 105 34.60 20.48 9.99
CA LEU A 105 35.53 19.36 9.75
C LEU A 105 35.85 18.23 10.78
N HIS A 106 35.85 17.00 10.19
CA HIS A 106 36.69 15.82 10.46
C HIS A 106 36.44 14.92 11.68
N GLY A 107 36.22 13.63 11.40
CA GLY A 107 36.46 12.54 12.34
C GLY A 107 35.59 11.31 12.10
N VAL A 108 36.11 10.32 11.38
CA VAL A 108 35.65 8.92 11.53
C VAL A 108 35.92 8.49 12.98
N PRO A 109 35.02 7.71 13.61
CA PRO A 109 35.46 6.36 13.93
C PRO A 109 34.42 5.27 13.68
N LYS A 110 34.94 4.14 13.23
CA LYS A 110 34.36 2.79 13.25
C LYS A 110 34.10 2.36 14.71
N LEU A 111 32.95 1.76 14.98
CA LEU A 111 32.74 0.32 15.23
C LEU A 111 31.57 0.06 16.23
N SER A 112 30.75 -0.92 15.84
CA SER A 112 30.03 -1.90 16.69
C SER A 112 29.01 -1.42 17.74
N VAL A 113 27.71 -1.37 17.36
CA VAL A 113 26.59 -1.93 18.15
C VAL A 113 25.46 -2.36 17.19
N GLN A 114 24.78 -3.46 17.56
CA GLN A 114 23.95 -4.40 16.80
C GLN A 114 22.89 -3.84 15.79
N PRO A 115 22.73 -4.45 14.59
CA PRO A 115 21.68 -4.11 13.61
C PRO A 115 20.24 -4.26 14.13
N ILE A 116 20.03 -5.09 15.15
CA ILE A 116 18.71 -5.55 15.62
C ILE A 116 17.93 -4.40 16.30
N GLU A 117 18.58 -3.57 17.13
CA GLU A 117 17.87 -2.52 17.90
C GLU A 117 17.35 -1.36 17.04
N ARG A 118 18.05 -1.02 15.95
CA ARG A 118 17.57 0.00 15.00
C ARG A 118 16.32 -0.46 14.27
N VAL A 119 16.27 -1.74 13.89
CA VAL A 119 15.13 -2.35 13.21
C VAL A 119 13.91 -2.33 14.13
N THR A 120 14.04 -2.77 15.38
CA THR A 120 12.93 -2.75 16.36
C THR A 120 12.36 -1.35 16.60
N LYS A 121 13.22 -0.32 16.66
CA LYS A 121 12.80 1.09 16.81
C LYS A 121 12.11 1.66 15.57
N MET A 122 12.57 1.33 14.36
CA MET A 122 11.95 1.80 13.12
C MET A 122 10.58 1.17 12.85
N LEU A 123 10.34 -0.03 13.38
CA LEU A 123 9.08 -0.77 13.26
C LEU A 123 8.03 -0.34 14.28
N ALA A 124 8.45 0.02 15.49
CA ALA A 124 7.57 0.61 16.50
C ALA A 124 7.01 1.98 16.08
N ALA A 125 7.69 2.68 15.17
CA ALA A 125 7.27 3.98 14.65
C ALA A 125 6.10 3.92 13.65
N GLY A 126 5.62 2.74 13.26
CA GLY A 126 4.42 2.61 12.41
C GLY A 126 4.53 3.34 11.07
N GLU A 127 5.75 3.53 10.55
CA GLU A 127 5.92 4.17 9.25
C GLU A 127 5.40 3.23 8.16
N ASN A 128 4.49 3.73 7.30
CA ASN A 128 3.86 3.04 6.18
C ASN A 128 4.83 2.70 5.02
N LYS A 129 6.03 2.23 5.35
CA LYS A 129 7.10 1.93 4.41
C LYS A 129 6.86 0.58 3.75
N ASN A 130 7.02 0.53 2.43
CA ASN A 130 6.91 -0.70 1.66
C ASN A 130 7.99 -1.70 2.15
N PRO A 131 7.67 -2.98 2.42
CA PRO A 131 8.65 -3.98 2.87
C PRO A 131 9.87 -4.10 1.95
N ALA A 132 9.69 -3.96 0.63
CA ALA A 132 10.81 -3.98 -0.31
C ALA A 132 11.77 -2.79 -0.12
N MET A 133 11.26 -1.65 0.37
CA MET A 133 12.07 -0.47 0.66
C MET A 133 12.90 -0.69 1.93
N LEU A 134 12.28 -1.19 3.01
CA LEU A 134 12.98 -1.49 4.26
C LEU A 134 14.07 -2.53 4.05
N LEU A 135 13.78 -3.58 3.27
CA LEU A 135 14.78 -4.61 2.98
C LEU A 135 15.97 -4.05 2.18
N ASN A 136 15.73 -3.11 1.25
CA ASN A 136 16.80 -2.44 0.51
C ASN A 136 17.63 -1.48 1.38
N GLU A 137 17.05 -0.88 2.42
CA GLU A 137 17.80 -0.09 3.41
C GLU A 137 18.73 -0.97 4.25
N LEU A 138 18.28 -2.18 4.62
CA LEU A 138 19.05 -3.13 5.41
C LEU A 138 20.13 -3.85 4.60
N HIS A 139 19.84 -4.14 3.34
CA HIS A 139 20.75 -4.78 2.41
C HIS A 139 20.72 -3.99 1.08
N PRO A 140 21.61 -2.99 0.92
CA PRO A 140 21.74 -2.30 -0.36
C PRO A 140 22.33 -3.24 -1.42
N GLY A 141 21.82 -3.18 -2.65
CA GLY A 141 22.31 -3.99 -3.77
C GLY A 141 21.66 -5.38 -3.90
N LEU A 142 20.53 -5.62 -3.23
CA LEU A 142 19.73 -6.83 -3.41
C LEU A 142 19.16 -6.93 -4.83
N GLU A 143 19.22 -8.13 -5.39
CA GLU A 143 18.60 -8.46 -6.66
C GLU A 143 17.31 -9.25 -6.45
N TYR A 144 16.26 -8.84 -7.17
CA TYR A 144 15.00 -9.56 -7.22
C TYR A 144 14.85 -10.19 -8.60
N VAL A 145 14.59 -11.49 -8.62
CA VAL A 145 14.44 -12.26 -9.86
C VAL A 145 13.02 -12.79 -9.97
N ILE A 146 12.48 -12.81 -11.20
CA ILE A 146 11.19 -13.44 -11.48
C ILE A 146 11.43 -14.93 -11.62
N VAL A 147 10.87 -15.73 -10.71
CA VAL A 147 11.03 -17.19 -10.72
C VAL A 147 9.78 -17.90 -11.23
N GLY A 148 8.64 -17.21 -11.31
CA GLY A 148 7.41 -17.76 -11.87
C GLY A 148 6.47 -16.69 -12.40
N GLU A 149 5.86 -16.97 -13.54
CA GLU A 149 4.74 -16.21 -14.11
C GLU A 149 3.71 -17.23 -14.59
N ASN A 150 2.56 -17.28 -13.90
CA ASN A 150 1.46 -18.13 -14.29
C ASN A 150 0.26 -17.26 -14.70
N ASN A 151 -0.25 -17.51 -15.90
CA ASN A 151 -1.40 -16.82 -16.47
C ASN A 151 -2.63 -17.73 -16.47
N THR A 152 -2.99 -18.27 -15.29
CA THR A 152 -4.32 -18.86 -15.08
C THR A 152 -5.36 -17.74 -14.99
N SER A 153 -6.64 -18.09 -14.78
CA SER A 153 -7.75 -17.13 -14.61
C SER A 153 -7.48 -16.01 -13.60
N VAL A 154 -6.45 -16.14 -12.73
CA VAL A 154 -5.85 -15.06 -11.95
C VAL A 154 -4.35 -15.01 -12.21
N MET A 155 -3.86 -13.90 -12.77
CA MET A 155 -2.44 -13.68 -13.07
C MET A 155 -1.61 -13.72 -11.77
N ARG A 156 -0.61 -14.60 -11.69
CA ARG A 156 0.24 -14.77 -10.50
C ARG A 156 1.71 -14.66 -10.88
N PHE A 157 2.41 -13.76 -10.20
CA PHE A 157 3.84 -13.56 -10.31
C PHE A 157 4.52 -14.06 -9.04
N THR A 158 5.68 -14.67 -9.22
CA THR A 158 6.52 -15.17 -8.14
C THR A 158 7.90 -14.50 -8.26
N MET A 159 8.31 -13.86 -7.17
CA MET A 159 9.59 -13.16 -7.04
C MET A 159 10.46 -13.89 -6.02
N ALA A 160 11.77 -13.95 -6.28
CA ALA A 160 12.76 -14.41 -5.33
C ALA A 160 13.80 -13.32 -5.05
N VAL A 161 14.30 -13.26 -3.82
CA VAL A 161 15.42 -12.41 -3.39
C VAL A 161 16.44 -13.26 -2.64
N ILE A 162 17.73 -13.06 -2.93
CA ILE A 162 18.83 -13.81 -2.29
C ILE A 162 19.51 -12.90 -1.28
N ILE A 163 19.58 -13.31 -0.02
CA ILE A 163 20.23 -12.57 1.08
C ILE A 163 21.07 -13.53 1.89
N ASN A 164 22.35 -13.22 2.05
CA ASN A 164 23.31 -14.05 2.80
C ASN A 164 23.35 -15.53 2.31
N GLY A 165 23.11 -15.76 1.01
CA GLY A 165 23.05 -17.10 0.42
C GLY A 165 21.74 -17.85 0.63
N GLN A 166 20.74 -17.26 1.29
CA GLN A 166 19.39 -17.81 1.41
C GLN A 166 18.44 -17.15 0.40
N THR A 167 17.62 -17.96 -0.26
CA THR A 167 16.61 -17.48 -1.21
C THR A 167 15.26 -17.38 -0.51
N TYR A 168 14.63 -16.21 -0.60
CA TYR A 168 13.28 -15.97 -0.09
C TYR A 168 12.35 -15.69 -1.26
N GLU A 169 11.23 -16.40 -1.29
CA GLU A 169 10.24 -16.30 -2.34
C GLU A 169 8.97 -15.61 -1.84
N GLY A 170 8.28 -14.92 -2.75
CA GLY A 170 6.92 -14.46 -2.50
C GLY A 170 6.16 -14.24 -3.79
N SER A 171 4.85 -14.46 -3.71
CA SER A 171 3.96 -14.40 -4.86
C SER A 171 2.87 -13.34 -4.70
N GLY A 172 2.27 -12.93 -5.82
CA GLY A 172 1.20 -11.94 -5.84
C GLY A 172 0.60 -11.72 -7.23
N GLN A 173 -0.50 -10.97 -7.30
CA GLN A 173 -1.23 -10.70 -8.54
C GLN A 173 -0.51 -9.71 -9.49
N SER A 174 0.58 -9.10 -9.01
CA SER A 174 1.43 -8.21 -9.79
C SER A 174 2.88 -8.37 -9.38
N LYS A 175 3.80 -8.01 -10.28
CA LYS A 175 5.25 -7.97 -9.99
C LYS A 175 5.58 -7.16 -8.73
N LYS A 176 4.87 -6.03 -8.52
CA LYS A 176 5.02 -5.19 -7.31
C LYS A 176 4.57 -5.92 -6.04
N GLN A 177 3.43 -6.60 -6.08
CA GLN A 177 2.90 -7.35 -4.93
C GLN A 177 3.77 -8.56 -4.61
N ALA A 178 4.21 -9.31 -5.62
CA ALA A 178 5.13 -10.43 -5.47
C ALA A 178 6.47 -9.97 -4.85
N LYS A 179 6.98 -8.80 -5.29
CA LYS A 179 8.24 -8.24 -4.76
C LYS A 179 8.10 -7.85 -3.30
N ALA A 180 6.99 -7.22 -2.94
CA ALA A 180 6.66 -6.92 -1.56
C ALA A 180 6.49 -8.20 -0.73
N ALA A 181 5.86 -9.25 -1.27
CA ALA A 181 5.70 -10.54 -0.59
C ALA A 181 7.05 -11.22 -0.31
N ALA A 182 7.94 -11.30 -1.31
CA ALA A 182 9.29 -11.86 -1.14
C ALA A 182 10.09 -11.07 -0.10
N ALA A 183 9.96 -9.73 -0.11
CA ALA A 183 10.61 -8.88 0.86
C ALA A 183 10.09 -9.10 2.29
N ARG A 184 8.77 -9.31 2.46
CA ARG A 184 8.19 -9.65 3.77
C ARG A 184 8.71 -10.99 4.28
N ALA A 185 8.79 -12.01 3.42
CA ALA A 185 9.33 -13.31 3.78
C ALA A 185 10.78 -13.18 4.30
N ALA A 186 11.62 -12.44 3.57
CA ALA A 186 13.00 -12.19 3.99
C ALA A 186 13.12 -11.41 5.30
N LEU A 187 12.35 -10.32 5.47
CA LEU A 187 12.33 -9.53 6.70
C LEU A 187 11.86 -10.35 7.91
N SER A 188 10.84 -11.18 7.71
CA SER A 188 10.31 -12.06 8.76
C SER A 188 11.32 -13.13 9.17
N SER A 189 11.98 -13.77 8.21
CA SER A 189 12.91 -14.87 8.49
C SER A 189 14.23 -14.41 9.08
N ILE A 190 14.80 -13.30 8.58
CA ILE A 190 16.12 -12.82 9.02
C ILE A 190 16.01 -12.01 10.30
N TYR A 191 14.97 -11.18 10.42
CA TYR A 191 14.86 -10.17 11.48
C TYR A 191 13.69 -10.42 12.45
N GLY A 192 12.86 -11.45 12.23
CA GLY A 192 11.67 -11.70 13.03
C GLY A 192 10.57 -10.64 12.82
N VAL A 193 10.63 -9.91 11.70
CA VAL A 193 9.77 -8.74 11.47
C VAL A 193 8.54 -9.08 10.65
N VAL A 194 7.37 -9.02 11.29
CA VAL A 194 6.08 -9.07 10.59
C VAL A 194 5.72 -7.67 10.10
N THR A 195 6.19 -7.30 8.91
CA THR A 195 5.80 -6.03 8.28
C THR A 195 4.39 -6.14 7.66
N MET A 196 3.45 -5.42 8.27
CA MET A 196 2.06 -5.13 7.87
C MET A 196 1.01 -6.24 8.08
N ARG A 197 0.21 -5.98 9.13
CA ARG A 197 -1.10 -6.56 9.44
C ARG A 197 -2.09 -6.26 8.30
N HIS A 198 -2.80 -7.29 7.84
CA HIS A 198 -4.03 -7.09 7.06
C HIS A 198 -5.08 -6.43 7.99
N PRO A 199 -5.93 -5.49 7.53
CA PRO A 199 -6.94 -4.82 8.37
C PRO A 199 -8.01 -5.75 9.00
N LEU A 200 -7.95 -7.06 8.74
CA LEU A 200 -8.77 -8.08 9.39
C LEU A 200 -8.04 -8.81 10.54
N SER A 201 -6.74 -8.56 10.71
CA SER A 201 -5.96 -9.02 11.87
C SER A 201 -6.02 -7.96 12.96
N MET A 202 -7.23 -7.68 13.44
CA MET A 202 -7.41 -7.14 14.78
C MET A 202 -7.07 -8.28 15.74
N SER A 203 -5.95 -8.13 16.43
CA SER A 203 -5.58 -8.96 17.55
C SER A 203 -6.68 -8.89 18.61
N TYR A 204 -7.39 -10.00 18.82
CA TYR A 204 -7.92 -10.30 20.14
C TYR A 204 -6.72 -10.63 21.03
N SER A 205 -6.13 -9.59 21.61
CA SER A 205 -5.16 -9.74 22.68
C SER A 205 -5.92 -10.06 23.97
N ASP A 206 -6.37 -11.31 24.08
CA ASP A 206 -6.69 -11.95 25.37
C ASP A 206 -5.61 -13.00 25.60
N ALA A 207 -4.61 -12.60 26.40
CA ALA A 207 -3.37 -13.34 26.62
C ALA A 207 -3.51 -14.63 27.46
N ASP A 208 -4.73 -15.17 27.65
CA ASP A 208 -4.98 -16.26 28.60
C ASP A 208 -6.00 -17.31 28.11
N SER A 209 -6.23 -17.43 26.79
CA SER A 209 -7.13 -18.45 26.25
C SER A 209 -6.35 -19.62 25.62
N PRO A 210 -6.52 -20.88 26.09
CA PRO A 210 -5.73 -22.04 25.65
C PRO A 210 -6.00 -22.52 24.21
N ASN A 211 -6.85 -21.83 23.45
CA ASN A 211 -7.26 -22.19 22.08
C ASN A 211 -6.67 -21.26 21.01
N HIS A 212 -5.53 -20.62 21.26
CA HIS A 212 -4.91 -19.73 20.28
C HIS A 212 -4.27 -20.55 19.14
N LEU A 213 -5.06 -20.86 18.11
CA LEU A 213 -4.55 -21.29 16.82
C LEU A 213 -3.64 -20.18 16.31
N GLU A 214 -2.33 -20.45 16.20
CA GLU A 214 -1.42 -19.52 15.57
C GLU A 214 -1.95 -19.14 14.19
N PRO A 215 -1.93 -17.84 13.81
CA PRO A 215 -2.33 -17.43 12.48
C PRO A 215 -1.49 -18.19 11.45
N LEU A 216 -2.17 -18.93 10.59
CA LEU A 216 -1.55 -19.77 9.56
C LEU A 216 -0.53 -18.97 8.76
N SER A 217 0.68 -19.51 8.57
CA SER A 217 1.71 -18.82 7.79
C SER A 217 1.23 -18.59 6.35
N GLN A 218 1.54 -17.43 5.76
CA GLN A 218 1.14 -17.14 4.38
C GLN A 218 1.68 -18.18 3.39
N ALA A 219 2.88 -18.71 3.64
CA ALA A 219 3.47 -19.77 2.83
C ALA A 219 2.64 -21.06 2.90
N LEU A 220 2.16 -21.44 4.08
CA LEU A 220 1.26 -22.58 4.23
C LEU A 220 -0.10 -22.31 3.58
N ALA A 221 -0.63 -21.09 3.71
CA ALA A 221 -1.88 -20.71 3.04
C ALA A 221 -1.78 -20.86 1.52
N ASP A 222 -0.64 -20.46 0.94
CA ASP A 222 -0.37 -20.60 -0.49
C ASP A 222 -0.25 -22.09 -0.89
N LYS A 223 0.45 -22.92 -0.09
CA LYS A 223 0.53 -24.37 -0.30
C LYS A 223 -0.85 -25.04 -0.26
N ILE A 224 -1.70 -24.67 0.71
CA ILE A 224 -3.08 -25.16 0.80
C ILE A 224 -3.86 -24.77 -0.46
N ALA A 225 -3.78 -23.51 -0.87
CA ALA A 225 -4.48 -23.04 -2.07
C ALA A 225 -4.03 -23.79 -3.33
N GLU A 226 -2.72 -24.04 -3.47
CA GLU A 226 -2.15 -24.80 -4.57
C GLU A 226 -2.62 -26.26 -4.58
N ALA A 227 -2.53 -26.96 -3.45
CA ALA A 227 -2.99 -28.34 -3.30
C ALA A 227 -4.49 -28.47 -3.60
N THR A 228 -5.30 -27.55 -3.08
CA THR A 228 -6.75 -27.45 -3.33
C THR A 228 -7.05 -27.28 -4.82
N TYR A 229 -6.35 -26.38 -5.50
CA TYR A 229 -6.57 -26.15 -6.93
C TYR A 229 -6.14 -27.35 -7.78
N ALA A 230 -4.96 -27.92 -7.49
CA ALA A 230 -4.47 -29.11 -8.17
C ALA A 230 -5.45 -30.27 -8.07
N LYS A 231 -5.97 -30.54 -6.86
CA LYS A 231 -6.95 -31.61 -6.65
C LYS A 231 -8.29 -31.34 -7.32
N TYR A 232 -8.75 -30.09 -7.33
CA TYR A 232 -9.94 -29.71 -8.08
C TYR A 232 -9.77 -29.94 -9.59
N THR A 233 -8.62 -29.54 -10.16
CA THR A 233 -8.33 -29.75 -11.59
C THR A 233 -8.31 -31.24 -11.94
N GLU A 234 -7.69 -32.07 -11.11
CA GLU A 234 -7.67 -33.54 -11.26
C GLU A 234 -9.09 -34.11 -11.25
N VAL A 235 -9.92 -33.75 -10.27
CA VAL A 235 -11.29 -34.29 -10.13
C VAL A 235 -12.21 -33.80 -11.25
N MET A 236 -11.97 -32.61 -11.80
CA MET A 236 -12.76 -32.03 -12.89
C MET A 236 -12.26 -32.41 -14.29
N GLU A 237 -11.17 -33.18 -14.40
CA GLU A 237 -10.69 -33.70 -15.67
C GLU A 237 -11.74 -34.63 -16.29
N GLY A 238 -12.11 -34.38 -17.57
CA GLY A 238 -13.14 -35.15 -18.27
C GLY A 238 -14.61 -34.80 -17.96
N GLN A 239 -14.90 -33.89 -17.02
CA GLN A 239 -16.27 -33.40 -16.79
C GLN A 239 -16.67 -32.32 -17.81
N ASP A 240 -17.97 -32.21 -18.09
CA ASP A 240 -18.54 -31.19 -18.99
C ASP A 240 -18.15 -29.76 -18.58
N GLU A 241 -17.99 -28.86 -19.55
CA GLU A 241 -17.60 -27.46 -19.29
C GLU A 241 -18.55 -26.73 -18.32
N ILE A 242 -19.80 -27.19 -18.24
CA ILE A 242 -20.80 -26.68 -17.30
C ILE A 242 -20.37 -26.90 -15.84
N HIS A 243 -19.64 -27.98 -15.53
CA HIS A 243 -19.15 -28.27 -14.18
C HIS A 243 -17.77 -27.66 -13.90
N LYS A 244 -17.00 -27.33 -14.94
CA LYS A 244 -15.70 -26.63 -14.82
C LYS A 244 -15.82 -25.14 -14.53
N LYS A 245 -17.01 -24.54 -14.72
CA LYS A 245 -17.24 -23.12 -14.41
C LYS A 245 -17.28 -22.81 -12.91
N TRP A 246 -17.52 -23.83 -12.08
CA TRP A 246 -17.75 -23.64 -10.64
C TRP A 246 -16.44 -23.62 -9.88
N LYS A 247 -16.24 -22.57 -9.07
CA LYS A 247 -15.05 -22.42 -8.24
C LYS A 247 -15.15 -23.28 -6.99
N VAL A 248 -14.00 -23.74 -6.48
CA VAL A 248 -13.90 -24.32 -5.14
C VAL A 248 -14.33 -23.28 -4.11
N LEU A 249 -15.25 -23.65 -3.22
CA LEU A 249 -15.72 -22.81 -2.13
C LEU A 249 -15.00 -23.11 -0.82
N ALA A 250 -14.83 -24.40 -0.52
CA ALA A 250 -14.07 -24.84 0.64
C ALA A 250 -13.34 -26.14 0.33
N SER A 251 -12.28 -26.39 1.11
CA SER A 251 -11.50 -27.60 1.05
C SER A 251 -10.98 -27.96 2.43
N VAL A 252 -10.98 -29.25 2.74
CA VAL A 252 -10.39 -29.79 3.97
C VAL A 252 -9.04 -30.38 3.61
N CYS A 253 -7.98 -29.82 4.20
CA CYS A 253 -6.61 -30.23 3.95
C CYS A 253 -5.99 -30.80 5.22
N MET A 254 -5.11 -31.78 5.06
CA MET A 254 -4.36 -32.42 6.13
C MET A 254 -2.87 -32.34 5.82
N THR A 255 -2.09 -31.90 6.79
CA THR A 255 -0.63 -31.97 6.78
C THR A 255 -0.18 -33.23 7.49
N THR A 256 0.75 -33.97 6.90
CA THR A 256 1.25 -35.23 7.46
C THR A 256 2.55 -35.06 8.24
N ASP A 257 3.21 -33.91 8.10
CA ASP A 257 4.48 -33.59 8.72
C ASP A 257 4.38 -32.39 9.68
N GLU A 258 5.28 -32.34 10.67
CA GLU A 258 5.35 -31.25 11.66
C GLU A 258 5.71 -29.89 11.04
N ALA A 259 6.46 -29.90 9.91
CA ALA A 259 6.86 -28.70 9.18
C ALA A 259 5.74 -28.16 8.26
N MET A 260 4.59 -28.84 8.19
CA MET A 260 3.45 -28.52 7.34
C MET A 260 3.84 -28.32 5.86
N GLU A 261 4.80 -29.10 5.36
CA GLU A 261 5.26 -29.04 3.98
C GLU A 261 4.42 -29.87 3.02
N GLN A 262 3.88 -31.01 3.49
CA GLN A 262 3.11 -31.94 2.70
C GLN A 262 1.62 -31.76 2.98
N VAL A 263 0.94 -31.01 2.10
CA VAL A 263 -0.50 -30.75 2.20
C VAL A 263 -1.27 -31.69 1.29
N THR A 264 -2.16 -32.49 1.86
CA THR A 264 -3.07 -33.38 1.12
C THR A 264 -4.52 -32.93 1.28
N VAL A 265 -5.28 -32.87 0.17
CA VAL A 265 -6.69 -32.49 0.18
C VAL A 265 -7.56 -33.73 0.41
N ILE A 266 -8.34 -33.73 1.49
CA ILE A 266 -9.24 -34.84 1.87
C ILE A 266 -10.62 -34.65 1.24
N ALA A 267 -11.13 -33.42 1.26
CA ALA A 267 -12.46 -33.10 0.75
C ALA A 267 -12.47 -31.73 0.05
N LEU A 268 -13.29 -31.62 -0.99
CA LEU A 268 -13.52 -30.40 -1.76
C LEU A 268 -15.02 -30.16 -1.88
N SER A 269 -15.44 -28.90 -1.74
CA SER A 269 -16.81 -28.48 -2.05
C SER A 269 -16.79 -27.38 -3.12
N THR A 270 -17.67 -27.54 -4.10
CA THR A 270 -17.88 -26.59 -5.19
C THR A 270 -19.28 -25.99 -5.09
N GLY A 271 -19.46 -24.74 -5.52
CA GLY A 271 -20.77 -24.09 -5.57
C GLY A 271 -21.61 -24.54 -6.77
N THR A 272 -22.92 -24.31 -6.68
CA THR A 272 -23.94 -24.43 -7.75
C THR A 272 -24.71 -23.13 -7.93
#